data_AF-A0A520QPH8-F1
#
_entry.id   AF-A0A520QPH8-F1
#
_cell.length_a   1.000
_cell.length_b   1.000
_cell.length_c   1.000
_cell.angle_alpha   90.00
_cell.angle_beta   90.00
_cell.angle_gamma   90.00
#
_symmetry.space_group_name_H-M   'P 1'
#
loop_
_entity.id
_entity.type
_entity.pdbx_description
1 polymer ?
#
loop_
_entity_poly.entity_id
_entity_poly.type
_entity_poly.pdbx_seq_one_letter_code
_entity_poly.pdbx_strand_id
1 'polypeptide(L)'
;MRLPPIRIRTRLGKGPLAALYGEQDPFCYTSSGTRAEPLTTVSVFEATPQETVAHWHYVAFGLRDRFGLELTFRLARREGAVPDWPVTLLQRFARHVVESGVPFEEGHYLCLPEPVDPDGTLRCAALVRDPELRESEVPLYYQVVALHERELSRMSEDGWTALIARLAAATPLFVTRPGRAALPAWAE
;
A
#
# COMPACT_ATOMS: atom_id res chain seq x y z
N MET A 1 -3.19 -10.04 21.54
CA MET A 1 -3.98 -8.80 21.71
C MET A 1 -3.20 -7.69 21.03
N ARG A 2 -3.64 -7.21 19.86
CA ARG A 2 -2.97 -6.06 19.23
C ARG A 2 -3.30 -4.82 20.03
N LEU A 3 -2.26 -4.13 20.48
CA LEU A 3 -2.45 -2.85 21.14
C LEU A 3 -3.14 -1.91 20.15
N PRO A 4 -4.18 -1.17 20.57
CA PRO A 4 -4.78 -0.16 19.71
C PRO A 4 -3.70 0.83 19.26
N PRO A 5 -3.83 1.43 18.06
CA PRO A 5 -2.88 2.43 17.58
C PRO A 5 -2.57 3.45 18.68
N ILE A 6 -1.30 3.60 19.02
CA ILE A 6 -0.90 4.67 19.92
C ILE A 6 -1.07 5.97 19.13
N ARG A 7 -2.06 6.78 19.54
CA ARG A 7 -2.30 8.06 18.91
C ARG A 7 -1.24 9.06 19.34
N ILE A 8 -0.09 9.03 18.70
CA ILE A 8 0.91 10.08 18.80
C ILE A 8 0.64 11.06 17.67
N ARG A 9 0.13 12.25 18.01
CA ARG A 9 0.09 13.36 17.06
C ARG A 9 1.53 13.78 16.82
N THR A 10 2.01 13.59 15.60
CA THR A 10 3.32 14.08 15.17
C THR A 10 3.09 15.01 14.00
N ARG A 11 3.68 16.21 14.06
CA ARG A 11 3.66 17.10 12.91
C ARG A 11 4.53 16.52 11.81
N LEU A 12 4.03 16.56 10.58
CA LEU A 12 4.83 16.31 9.40
C LEU A 12 6.03 17.28 9.39
N GLY A 13 7.24 16.74 9.25
CA GLY A 13 8.42 17.54 8.95
C GLY A 13 8.43 17.98 7.48
N LYS A 14 9.52 18.60 7.01
CA LYS A 14 9.70 18.88 5.57
C LYS A 14 9.85 17.57 4.79
N GLY A 15 9.24 17.48 3.61
CA GLY A 15 9.37 16.32 2.73
C GLY A 15 8.15 16.11 1.82
N PRO A 16 8.14 15.03 1.01
CA PRO A 16 7.09 14.79 0.05
C PRO A 16 5.72 14.57 0.71
N LEU A 17 5.67 13.99 1.91
CA LEU A 17 4.42 13.81 2.66
C LEU A 17 3.80 15.12 3.15
N ALA A 18 4.62 16.11 3.54
CA ALA A 18 4.13 17.44 3.88
C ALA A 18 3.62 18.20 2.64
N ALA A 19 4.20 17.95 1.46
CA ALA A 19 3.67 18.50 0.22
C ALA A 19 2.28 17.94 -0.13
N LEU A 20 2.02 16.66 0.17
CA LEU A 20 0.72 16.03 -0.09
C LEU A 20 -0.34 16.35 0.97
N TYR A 21 0.03 16.37 2.25
CA TYR A 21 -0.92 16.42 3.36
C TYR A 21 -0.84 17.71 4.20
N GLY A 22 0.06 18.62 3.86
CA GLY A 22 0.28 19.84 4.62
C GLY A 22 0.67 19.56 6.06
N GLU A 23 -0.04 20.19 6.99
CA GLU A 23 0.19 20.09 8.44
C GLU A 23 -0.71 19.03 9.11
N GLN A 24 -1.20 18.04 8.36
CA GLN A 24 -2.05 16.98 8.93
C GLN A 24 -1.32 16.20 10.03
N ASP A 25 -2.00 15.94 11.15
CA ASP A 25 -1.53 15.01 12.20
C ASP A 25 -2.01 13.58 11.85
N PRO A 26 -1.16 12.69 11.29
CA PRO A 26 -1.58 11.35 10.92
C PRO A 26 -1.85 10.45 12.13
N PHE A 27 -2.61 9.37 11.91
CA PHE A 27 -2.61 8.24 12.83
C PHE A 27 -1.29 7.49 12.70
N CYS A 28 -0.78 6.96 13.81
CA CYS A 28 0.52 6.29 13.83
C CYS A 28 0.41 4.92 14.50
N TYR A 29 0.97 3.90 13.85
CA TYR A 29 1.17 2.57 14.41
C TYR A 29 2.67 2.36 14.55
N THR A 30 3.15 2.06 15.75
CA THR A 30 4.57 1.78 16.02
C THR A 30 4.78 0.32 16.36
N SER A 31 5.89 -0.26 15.92
CA SER A 31 6.29 -1.63 16.22
C SER A 31 7.78 -1.72 16.55
N SER A 32 8.20 -2.91 16.99
CA SER A 32 9.53 -3.15 17.53
C SER A 32 10.69 -3.00 16.54
N GLY A 33 10.42 -2.96 15.23
CA GLY A 33 11.46 -2.93 14.19
C GLY A 33 12.30 -4.21 14.13
N THR A 34 11.77 -5.31 14.68
CA THR A 34 12.46 -6.61 14.69
C THR A 34 12.32 -7.30 13.34
N ARG A 35 13.05 -8.40 13.14
CA ARG A 35 12.91 -9.21 11.91
C ARG A 35 11.47 -9.72 11.68
N ALA A 36 10.71 -9.96 12.74
CA ALA A 36 9.31 -10.41 12.64
C ALA A 36 8.32 -9.25 12.37
N GLU A 37 8.68 -8.02 12.74
CA GLU A 37 7.90 -6.80 12.50
C GLU A 37 8.82 -5.70 11.97
N PRO A 38 9.28 -5.79 10.71
CA PRO A 38 10.37 -4.93 10.23
C PRO A 38 10.00 -3.46 10.11
N LEU A 39 8.71 -3.16 9.88
CA LEU A 39 8.27 -1.77 9.88
C LEU A 39 8.35 -1.25 11.31
N THR A 40 8.99 -0.11 11.49
CA THR A 40 9.05 0.58 12.78
C THR A 40 7.81 1.43 12.99
N THR A 41 7.28 2.02 11.91
CA THR A 41 6.14 2.93 11.96
C THR A 41 5.27 2.77 10.71
N VAL A 42 3.95 2.90 10.86
CA VAL A 42 3.01 3.13 9.76
C VAL A 42 2.19 4.36 10.08
N SER A 43 2.35 5.43 9.29
CA SER A 43 1.55 6.64 9.36
C SER A 43 0.34 6.53 8.44
N VAL A 44 -0.83 7.00 8.88
CA VAL A 44 -2.07 6.95 8.10
C VAL A 44 -2.64 8.34 7.94
N PHE A 45 -2.72 8.78 6.69
CA PHE A 45 -3.25 10.08 6.29
C PHE A 45 -4.65 9.94 5.73
N GLU A 46 -5.49 10.93 5.99
CA GLU A 46 -6.74 11.15 5.29
C GLU A 46 -6.47 11.88 3.98
N ALA A 47 -6.94 11.31 2.87
CA ALA A 47 -6.84 11.89 1.54
C ALA A 47 -8.25 12.12 0.97
N THR A 48 -8.55 13.37 0.62
CA THR A 48 -9.81 13.79 -0.03
C THR A 48 -9.52 14.51 -1.35
N PRO A 49 -8.90 13.84 -2.34
CA PRO A 49 -8.59 14.44 -3.63
C PRO A 49 -9.87 14.73 -4.43
N GLN A 50 -9.82 15.72 -5.32
CA GLN A 50 -10.98 16.12 -6.13
C GLN A 50 -11.34 15.08 -7.21
N GLU A 51 -10.33 14.40 -7.77
CA GLU A 51 -10.49 13.55 -8.95
C GLU A 51 -10.59 12.06 -8.62
N THR A 52 -10.43 11.67 -7.34
CA THR A 52 -10.47 10.26 -6.93
C THR A 52 -11.29 10.05 -5.66
N VAL A 53 -11.53 8.79 -5.29
CA VAL A 53 -12.30 8.46 -4.09
C VAL A 53 -11.52 8.83 -2.82
N ALA A 54 -12.22 9.39 -1.84
CA ALA A 54 -11.66 9.63 -0.51
C ALA A 54 -11.10 8.33 0.08
N HIS A 55 -9.88 8.37 0.61
CA HIS A 55 -9.18 7.18 1.05
C HIS A 55 -8.24 7.45 2.23
N TRP A 56 -7.85 6.38 2.89
CA TRP A 56 -6.73 6.35 3.82
C TRP A 56 -5.46 6.03 3.06
N HIS A 57 -4.40 6.82 3.23
CA HIS A 57 -3.07 6.54 2.71
C HIS A 57 -2.15 6.11 3.84
N TYR A 58 -1.78 4.84 3.84
CA TYR A 58 -0.83 4.24 4.77
C TYR A 58 0.57 4.37 4.20
N VAL A 59 1.49 4.92 4.97
CA VAL A 59 2.90 5.07 4.62
C VAL A 59 3.72 4.38 5.70
N ALA A 60 4.38 3.29 5.32
CA ALA A 60 5.19 2.47 6.20
C ALA A 60 6.65 2.89 6.16
N PHE A 61 7.31 2.81 7.32
CA PHE A 61 8.71 3.16 7.52
C PHE A 61 9.46 2.03 8.19
N GLY A 62 10.73 1.85 7.82
CA GLY A 62 11.64 0.88 8.43
C GLY A 62 12.46 0.08 7.43
N LEU A 63 12.20 0.25 6.12
CA LEU A 63 12.90 -0.47 5.07
C LEU A 63 13.97 0.37 4.37
N ARG A 64 13.92 1.71 4.49
CA ARG A 64 14.81 2.64 3.79
C ARG A 64 16.29 2.28 3.92
N ASP A 65 16.81 2.14 5.14
CA ASP A 65 18.26 2.03 5.34
C ASP A 65 18.84 0.73 4.80
N ARG A 66 18.02 -0.33 4.71
CA ARG A 66 18.45 -1.65 4.26
C ARG A 66 18.13 -1.93 2.79
N PHE A 67 17.04 -1.36 2.27
CA PHE A 67 16.51 -1.69 0.95
C PHE A 67 16.28 -0.47 0.05
N GLY A 68 16.53 0.75 0.54
CA GLY A 68 16.34 1.98 -0.24
C GLY A 68 14.88 2.31 -0.56
N LEU A 69 13.92 1.60 0.05
CA LEU A 69 12.50 1.71 -0.26
C LEU A 69 11.64 1.84 0.99
N GLU A 70 10.42 2.32 0.79
CA GLU A 70 9.33 2.28 1.76
C GLU A 70 8.04 1.83 1.07
N LEU A 71 7.08 1.32 1.86
CA LEU A 71 5.83 0.79 1.34
C LEU A 71 4.68 1.75 1.58
N THR A 72 3.76 1.83 0.63
CA THR A 72 2.49 2.53 0.80
C THR A 72 1.29 1.65 0.50
N PHE A 73 0.12 2.04 0.98
CA PHE A 73 -1.15 1.38 0.69
C PHE A 73 -2.30 2.38 0.73
N ARG A 74 -3.24 2.28 -0.20
CA ARG A 74 -4.42 3.16 -0.24
C ARG A 74 -5.69 2.35 -0.07
N LEU A 75 -6.50 2.73 0.92
CA LEU A 75 -7.76 2.07 1.25
C LEU A 75 -8.92 3.04 1.09
N ALA A 76 -9.89 2.71 0.24
CA ALA A 76 -11.10 3.51 0.09
C ALA A 76 -11.77 3.74 1.46
N ARG A 77 -12.11 5.00 1.74
CA ARG A 77 -12.66 5.38 3.03
C ARG A 77 -14.10 4.90 3.15
N ARG A 78 -14.41 4.31 4.30
CA ARG A 78 -15.77 4.01 4.78
C ARG A 78 -15.99 4.75 6.09
N GLU A 79 -17.24 4.91 6.50
CA GLU A 79 -17.57 5.47 7.81
C GLU A 79 -16.95 4.62 8.94
N GLY A 80 -16.44 5.29 9.98
CA GLY A 80 -15.87 4.63 11.15
C GLY A 80 -14.39 4.94 11.38
N ALA A 81 -13.76 4.09 12.19
CA ALA A 81 -12.36 4.24 12.58
C ALA A 81 -11.41 3.82 11.44
N VAL A 82 -10.16 4.30 11.52
CA VAL A 82 -9.08 3.88 10.62
C VAL A 82 -8.86 2.36 10.75
N PRO A 83 -9.01 1.58 9.67
CA PRO A 83 -8.77 0.14 9.72
C PRO A 83 -7.30 -0.19 10.00
N ASP A 84 -7.04 -1.21 10.82
CA ASP A 84 -5.69 -1.65 11.19
C ASP A 84 -5.15 -2.79 10.30
N TRP A 85 -6.03 -3.51 9.61
CA TRP A 85 -5.64 -4.64 8.76
C TRP A 85 -4.56 -4.30 7.71
N PRO A 86 -4.52 -3.09 7.10
CA PRO A 86 -3.45 -2.75 6.16
C PRO A 86 -2.07 -2.70 6.80
N VAL A 87 -1.97 -2.37 8.08
CA VAL A 87 -0.70 -2.43 8.83
C VAL A 87 -0.16 -3.86 8.85
N THR A 88 -1.05 -4.84 9.02
CA THR A 88 -0.71 -6.27 8.92
C THR A 88 -0.20 -6.64 7.54
N LEU A 89 -0.90 -6.18 6.52
CA LEU A 89 -0.55 -6.46 5.13
C LEU A 89 0.84 -5.92 4.83
N LEU A 90 1.10 -4.66 5.18
CA LEU A 90 2.39 -4.01 4.99
C LEU A 90 3.51 -4.73 5.76
N GLN A 91 3.25 -5.18 7.00
CA GLN A 91 4.23 -5.99 7.75
C GLN A 91 4.51 -7.35 7.10
N ARG A 92 3.55 -7.96 6.39
CA ARG A 92 3.78 -9.20 5.62
C ARG A 92 4.72 -8.95 4.44
N PHE A 93 4.51 -7.87 3.69
CA PHE A 93 5.40 -7.46 2.60
C PHE A 93 6.80 -7.11 3.11
N ALA A 94 6.88 -6.36 4.20
CA ALA A 94 8.14 -5.99 4.85
C ALA A 94 8.91 -7.23 5.35
N ARG A 95 8.23 -8.23 5.91
CA ARG A 95 8.88 -9.51 6.24
C ARG A 95 9.40 -10.22 5.00
N HIS A 96 8.61 -10.28 3.93
CA HIS A 96 9.03 -10.95 2.71
C HIS A 96 10.35 -10.38 2.17
N VAL A 97 10.46 -9.05 2.05
CA VAL A 97 11.70 -8.38 1.56
C VAL A 97 12.88 -8.62 2.51
N VAL A 98 12.63 -8.65 3.82
CA VAL A 98 13.64 -8.92 4.85
C VAL A 98 14.13 -10.36 4.84
N GLU A 99 13.24 -11.31 4.58
CA GLU A 99 13.52 -12.74 4.54
C GLU A 99 14.20 -13.15 3.24
N SER A 100 13.74 -12.63 2.10
CA SER A 100 14.36 -12.89 0.79
C SER A 100 15.69 -12.16 0.61
N GLY A 101 15.85 -10.99 1.25
CA GLY A 101 17.00 -10.10 1.06
C GLY A 101 17.01 -9.38 -0.29
N VAL A 102 15.96 -9.53 -1.11
CA VAL A 102 15.83 -8.93 -2.43
C VAL A 102 14.86 -7.75 -2.34
N PRO A 103 15.27 -6.52 -2.66
CA PRO A 103 14.38 -5.35 -2.62
C PRO A 103 13.23 -5.50 -3.62
N PHE A 104 12.10 -4.85 -3.32
CA PHE A 104 10.99 -4.78 -4.28
C PHE A 104 11.32 -3.85 -5.45
N GLU A 105 10.83 -4.23 -6.62
CA GLU A 105 10.84 -3.43 -7.84
C GLU A 105 9.41 -3.32 -8.38
N GLU A 106 9.20 -2.37 -9.28
CA GLU A 106 7.93 -2.25 -9.98
C GLU A 106 7.63 -3.53 -10.79
N GLY A 107 6.41 -4.06 -10.66
CA GLY A 107 6.03 -5.31 -11.30
C GLY A 107 6.20 -6.54 -10.43
N HIS A 108 6.88 -6.45 -9.28
CA HIS A 108 6.83 -7.52 -8.30
C HIS A 108 5.40 -7.71 -7.78
N TYR A 109 5.02 -8.95 -7.50
CA TYR A 109 3.74 -9.30 -6.92
C TYR A 109 3.89 -10.49 -5.98
N LEU A 110 2.99 -10.58 -5.00
CA LEU A 110 2.90 -11.69 -4.06
C LEU A 110 1.45 -12.15 -3.97
N CYS A 111 1.22 -13.45 -4.09
CA CYS A 111 -0.03 -14.07 -3.64
C CYS A 111 0.19 -14.62 -2.24
N LEU A 112 -0.60 -14.12 -1.29
CA LEU A 112 -0.46 -14.49 0.11
C LEU A 112 -1.35 -15.71 0.40
N PRO A 113 -0.94 -16.62 1.30
CA PRO A 113 -1.78 -17.76 1.69
C PRO A 113 -3.13 -17.33 2.28
N GLU A 114 -3.13 -16.19 2.97
CA GLU A 114 -4.31 -15.55 3.51
C GLU A 114 -4.71 -14.35 2.63
N PRO A 115 -6.02 -14.03 2.53
CA PRO A 115 -6.47 -12.87 1.77
C PRO A 115 -5.76 -11.57 2.17
N VAL A 116 -5.60 -10.69 1.17
CA VAL A 116 -5.00 -9.37 1.36
C VAL A 116 -6.02 -8.35 1.84
N ASP A 117 -7.31 -8.68 1.84
CA ASP A 117 -8.41 -7.83 2.31
C ASP A 117 -9.32 -8.60 3.29
N PRO A 118 -10.07 -7.90 4.16
CA PRO A 118 -10.91 -8.55 5.17
C PRO A 118 -12.09 -9.33 4.58
N ASP A 119 -12.55 -8.97 3.38
CA ASP A 119 -13.69 -9.62 2.72
C ASP A 119 -13.28 -10.91 1.97
N GLY A 120 -11.98 -11.23 1.93
CA GLY A 120 -11.48 -12.51 1.42
C GLY A 120 -11.40 -12.61 -0.11
N THR A 121 -11.74 -11.54 -0.82
CA THR A 121 -11.92 -11.53 -2.27
C THR A 121 -10.62 -11.21 -3.01
N LEU A 122 -9.76 -10.40 -2.40
CA LEU A 122 -8.44 -10.05 -2.93
C LEU A 122 -7.42 -10.96 -2.25
N ARG A 123 -6.58 -11.65 -3.03
CA ARG A 123 -5.65 -12.67 -2.52
C ARG A 123 -4.20 -12.46 -2.94
N CYS A 124 -3.99 -11.61 -3.95
CA CYS A 124 -2.65 -11.22 -4.38
C CYS A 124 -2.50 -9.71 -4.24
N ALA A 125 -1.28 -9.23 -4.29
CA ALA A 125 -1.00 -7.81 -4.40
C ALA A 125 0.27 -7.57 -5.22
N ALA A 126 0.26 -6.48 -5.98
CA ALA A 126 1.37 -6.04 -6.81
C ALA A 126 2.00 -4.75 -6.27
N LEU A 127 3.25 -4.50 -6.63
CA LEU A 127 4.01 -3.31 -6.27
C LEU A 127 4.10 -2.38 -7.48
N VAL A 128 3.55 -1.18 -7.34
CA VAL A 128 3.67 -0.09 -8.30
C VAL A 128 4.45 1.05 -7.66
N ARG A 129 5.16 1.88 -8.43
CA ARG A 129 5.68 3.14 -7.89
C ARG A 129 4.53 4.00 -7.41
N ASP A 130 4.63 4.54 -6.20
CA ASP A 130 3.56 5.37 -5.64
C ASP A 130 3.33 6.58 -6.56
N PRO A 131 2.10 6.76 -7.10
CA PRO A 131 1.82 7.76 -8.12
C PRO A 131 2.03 9.20 -7.65
N GLU A 132 1.95 9.46 -6.33
CA GLU A 132 2.09 10.81 -5.76
C GLU A 132 3.45 11.03 -5.08
N LEU A 133 4.19 9.95 -4.79
CA LEU A 133 5.51 10.01 -4.15
C LEU A 133 6.66 9.58 -5.09
N ARG A 134 6.38 9.44 -6.39
CA ARG A 134 7.33 8.96 -7.40
C ARG A 134 8.60 9.79 -7.54
N GLU A 135 8.56 11.09 -7.26
CA GLU A 135 9.69 12.02 -7.37
C GLU A 135 10.75 11.81 -6.28
N SER A 136 10.42 11.01 -5.25
CA SER A 136 11.39 10.62 -4.23
C SER A 136 12.33 9.56 -4.78
N GLU A 137 13.61 9.92 -4.90
CA GLU A 137 14.69 8.99 -5.29
C GLU A 137 15.15 8.11 -4.11
N VAL A 138 15.12 8.64 -2.88
CA VAL A 138 15.46 7.86 -1.67
C VAL A 138 14.62 8.34 -0.46
N PRO A 139 13.78 7.47 0.14
CA PRO A 139 13.46 6.12 -0.33
C PRO A 139 12.59 6.16 -1.59
N LEU A 140 12.63 5.09 -2.38
CA LEU A 140 11.61 4.82 -3.39
C LEU A 140 10.34 4.34 -2.69
N TYR A 141 9.19 4.94 -3.00
CA TYR A 141 7.90 4.51 -2.47
C TYR A 141 7.22 3.53 -3.43
N TYR A 142 6.92 2.34 -2.93
CA TYR A 142 6.13 1.34 -3.65
C TYR A 142 4.77 1.14 -3.00
N GLN A 143 3.72 1.40 -3.77
CA GLN A 143 2.36 1.13 -3.34
C GLN A 143 2.01 -0.34 -3.55
N VAL A 144 1.56 -0.98 -2.47
CA VAL A 144 0.93 -2.29 -2.50
C VAL A 144 -0.49 -2.13 -3.05
N VAL A 145 -0.80 -2.79 -4.16
CA VAL A 145 -2.11 -2.75 -4.83
C VAL A 145 -2.76 -4.12 -4.72
N ALA A 146 -3.89 -4.20 -4.02
CA ALA A 146 -4.59 -5.47 -3.81
C ALA A 146 -5.33 -5.92 -5.09
N LEU A 147 -5.10 -7.19 -5.45
CA LEU A 147 -5.55 -7.82 -6.68
C LEU A 147 -6.43 -9.03 -6.40
N HIS A 148 -7.44 -9.18 -7.25
CA HIS A 148 -8.15 -10.43 -7.40
C HIS A 148 -7.28 -11.41 -8.22
N GLU A 149 -7.30 -12.70 -7.89
CA GLU A 149 -6.44 -13.70 -8.56
C GLU A 149 -6.61 -13.71 -10.09
N ARG A 150 -7.86 -13.66 -10.58
CA ARG A 150 -8.19 -13.51 -12.01
C ARG A 150 -7.50 -12.35 -12.73
N GLU A 151 -7.20 -11.24 -12.04
CA GLU A 151 -6.50 -10.12 -12.65
C GLU A 151 -5.02 -10.43 -12.83
N LEU A 152 -4.44 -11.17 -11.89
CA LEU A 152 -3.06 -11.63 -11.95
C LEU A 152 -2.89 -12.81 -12.94
N SER A 153 -3.86 -13.72 -13.03
CA SER A 153 -3.80 -14.84 -13.98
C SER A 153 -3.68 -14.39 -15.44
N ARG A 154 -4.19 -13.19 -15.77
CA ARG A 154 -4.06 -12.60 -17.11
C ARG A 154 -2.71 -11.92 -17.34
N MET A 155 -1.95 -11.65 -16.28
CA MET A 155 -0.66 -10.97 -16.39
C MET A 155 0.36 -11.76 -17.22
N SER A 156 0.26 -13.10 -17.26
CA SER A 156 1.12 -13.93 -18.12
C SER A 156 0.83 -13.78 -19.61
N GLU A 157 -0.38 -13.36 -19.98
CA GLU A 157 -0.82 -13.17 -21.36
C GLU A 157 -0.66 -11.70 -21.77
N ASP A 158 -1.21 -10.79 -20.97
CA ASP A 158 -1.31 -9.35 -21.29
C ASP A 158 -0.06 -8.56 -20.86
N GLY A 159 0.72 -9.10 -19.92
CA GLY A 159 1.89 -8.44 -19.33
C GLY A 159 1.57 -7.42 -18.22
N TRP A 160 2.61 -7.00 -17.52
CA TRP A 160 2.54 -6.03 -16.41
C TRP A 160 1.93 -4.68 -16.83
N THR A 161 2.41 -4.12 -17.94
CA THR A 161 2.00 -2.79 -18.42
C THR A 161 0.50 -2.71 -18.67
N ALA A 162 -0.08 -3.75 -19.30
CA ALA A 162 -1.52 -3.82 -19.57
C ALA A 162 -2.34 -3.95 -18.28
N LEU A 163 -1.87 -4.75 -17.32
CA LEU A 163 -2.50 -4.89 -16.01
C LEU A 163 -2.55 -3.55 -15.27
N ILE A 164 -1.42 -2.84 -15.20
CA ILE A 164 -1.35 -1.54 -14.52
C ILE A 164 -2.17 -0.48 -15.22
N ALA A 165 -2.13 -0.40 -16.55
CA ALA A 165 -2.97 0.53 -17.30
C ALA A 165 -4.46 0.32 -17.01
N ARG A 166 -4.90 -0.95 -16.93
CA ARG A 166 -6.28 -1.31 -16.63
C ARG A 166 -6.68 -0.94 -15.20
N LEU A 167 -5.81 -1.23 -14.23
CA LEU A 167 -6.03 -0.87 -12.82
C LEU A 167 -6.09 0.65 -12.65
N ALA A 168 -5.19 1.39 -13.30
CA ALA A 168 -5.15 2.85 -13.24
C ALA A 168 -6.40 3.49 -13.86
N ALA A 169 -6.87 2.96 -15.00
CA ALA A 169 -8.07 3.43 -15.67
C ALA A 169 -9.33 3.21 -14.82
N ALA A 170 -9.45 2.03 -14.19
CA ALA A 170 -10.61 1.70 -13.38
C ALA A 170 -10.58 2.36 -12.00
N THR A 171 -9.40 2.52 -11.41
CA THR A 171 -9.21 3.12 -10.10
C THR A 171 -7.95 3.99 -10.07
N PRO A 172 -8.08 5.28 -10.40
CA PRO A 172 -7.00 6.24 -10.25
C PRO A 172 -6.36 6.18 -8.84
N LEU A 173 -5.05 6.37 -8.78
CA LEU A 173 -4.21 6.17 -7.58
C LEU A 173 -4.23 4.75 -7.00
N PHE A 174 -4.79 3.76 -7.70
CA PHE A 174 -4.84 2.36 -7.27
C PHE A 174 -5.44 2.15 -5.87
N VAL A 175 -6.45 2.95 -5.51
CA VAL A 175 -7.15 2.84 -4.23
C VAL A 175 -7.84 1.47 -4.10
N THR A 176 -7.48 0.71 -3.07
CA THR A 176 -8.09 -0.60 -2.82
C THR A 176 -9.50 -0.45 -2.25
N ARG A 177 -10.46 -1.17 -2.84
CA ARG A 177 -11.81 -1.38 -2.29
C ARG A 177 -11.95 -2.84 -1.86
N PRO A 178 -12.09 -3.14 -0.54
CA PRO A 178 -12.34 -4.50 -0.07
C PRO A 178 -13.60 -5.09 -0.71
N GLY A 179 -13.58 -6.39 -0.97
CA GLY A 179 -14.71 -7.12 -1.54
C GLY A 179 -15.03 -6.80 -3.00
N ARG A 180 -14.19 -6.02 -3.71
CA ARG A 180 -14.41 -5.73 -5.13
C ARG A 180 -14.25 -7.00 -5.97
N ALA A 181 -15.07 -7.13 -7.01
CA ALA A 181 -14.86 -8.13 -8.04
C ALA A 181 -13.59 -7.83 -8.85
N ALA A 182 -13.09 -8.85 -9.57
CA ALA A 182 -12.06 -8.67 -10.58
C ALA A 182 -12.52 -7.65 -11.64
N LEU A 183 -11.62 -6.76 -12.05
CA LEU A 183 -11.88 -5.89 -13.18
C LEU A 183 -12.08 -6.73 -14.45
N PRO A 184 -13.04 -6.36 -15.32
CA PRO A 184 -13.20 -7.01 -16.61
C PRO A 184 -11.92 -6.87 -17.45
N ALA A 185 -11.75 -7.73 -18.44
CA ALA A 185 -10.76 -7.49 -19.49
C ALA A 185 -11.17 -6.24 -20.29
N TRP A 186 -10.21 -5.63 -20.99
CA TRP A 186 -10.57 -4.64 -22.02
C TRP A 186 -11.50 -5.35 -23.03
N ALA A 187 -12.54 -4.66 -23.49
CA ALA A 187 -13.27 -5.14 -24.65
C ALA A 187 -12.32 -5.00 -25.85
N GLU A 188 -12.12 -6.10 -26.59
CA GLU A 188 -11.42 -6.10 -27.88
C GLU A 188 -12.15 -5.21 -28.90
#